data_AF-A0A351T9U6-F1
#
_entry.id   AF-A0A351T9U6-F1
#
_cell.length_a   1.000
_cell.length_b   1.000
_cell.length_c   1.000
_cell.angle_alpha   90.00
_cell.angle_beta   90.00
_cell.angle_gamma   90.00
#
_symmetry.space_group_name_H-M   'P 1'
#
loop_
_entity.id
_entity.type
_entity.pdbx_description
1 polymer ?
#
loop_
_entity_poly.entity_id
_entity_poly.type
_entity_poly.pdbx_seq_one_letter_code
_entity_poly.pdbx_strand_id
1 'polypeptide(L)' 'MLRLVESRFDNVIFKSNFARTIMQARQFVGHAHFTINGSKVNIPSYSLKV' A
#
# COMPACT_ATOMS: atom_id res chain seq x y z
N MET A 1 -17.77 -5.88 -3.32
CA MET A 1 -16.71 -5.48 -4.28
C MET A 1 -15.77 -4.40 -3.70
N LEU A 2 -16.28 -3.38 -2.99
CA LEU A 2 -15.47 -2.29 -2.41
C LEU A 2 -14.36 -2.74 -1.45
N ARG A 3 -14.62 -3.70 -0.54
CA ARG A 3 -13.61 -4.18 0.42
C ARG A 3 -12.29 -4.63 -0.23
N LEU A 4 -12.35 -5.26 -1.40
CA LEU A 4 -11.14 -5.77 -2.08
C LEU A 4 -10.21 -4.64 -2.55
N VAL A 5 -10.79 -3.48 -2.93
CA VAL A 5 -10.03 -2.33 -3.40
C VAL A 5 -9.47 -1.54 -2.21
N GLU A 6 -10.18 -1.52 -1.08
CA GLU A 6 -9.73 -0.87 0.15
C GLU A 6 -8.59 -1.61 0.84
N SER A 7 -8.53 -2.94 0.70
CA SER A 7 -7.45 -3.76 1.26
C SER A 7 -6.13 -3.69 0.49
N ARG A 8 -6.07 -3.00 -0.66
CA ARG A 8 -4.83 -2.88 -1.42
C ARG A 8 -3.83 -2.00 -0.68
N PHE A 9 -2.56 -2.39 -0.74
CA PHE A 9 -1.49 -1.73 -0.01
C PHE A 9 -1.30 -0.26 -0.43
N ASP A 10 -1.41 0.05 -1.72
CA ASP A 10 -1.42 1.43 -2.23
C ASP A 10 -2.55 2.27 -1.61
N ASN A 11 -3.73 1.68 -1.46
CA ASN A 11 -4.90 2.34 -0.91
C ASN A 11 -4.81 2.51 0.61
N VAL A 12 -4.21 1.55 1.31
CA VAL A 12 -3.94 1.66 2.76
C VAL A 12 -2.96 2.79 3.04
N ILE A 13 -1.85 2.88 2.30
CA ILE A 13 -0.87 3.97 2.47
C ILE A 13 -1.50 5.34 2.19
N PHE A 14 -2.34 5.43 1.17
CA PHE A 14 -3.07 6.64 0.84
C PHE A 14 -4.07 7.03 1.94
N LYS A 15 -4.90 6.08 2.43
CA LYS A 15 -5.86 6.34 3.52
C LYS A 15 -5.18 6.64 4.85
N SER A 16 -4.01 6.07 5.10
CA SER A 16 -3.20 6.34 6.30
C SER A 16 -2.44 7.68 6.23
N ASN A 17 -2.66 8.52 5.21
CA ASN A 17 -2.02 9.82 5.03
C ASN A 17 -0.48 9.78 4.91
N PHE A 18 0.12 8.63 4.63
CA PHE A 18 1.56 8.53 4.36
C PHE A 18 1.93 9.07 2.98
N ALA A 19 0.98 9.11 2.05
CA ALA A 19 1.14 9.68 0.71
C ALA A 19 0.00 10.65 0.40
N ARG A 20 0.32 11.74 -0.29
CA ARG A 20 -0.65 12.77 -0.70
C ARG A 20 -1.46 12.36 -1.93
N THR A 21 -0.95 11.43 -2.73
CA THR A 21 -1.63 10.90 -3.93
C THR A 21 -1.45 9.38 -4.02
N ILE A 22 -2.36 8.71 -4.73
CA ILE A 22 -2.25 7.26 -4.99
C ILE A 22 -0.97 6.93 -5.78
N MET A 23 -0.55 7.81 -6.70
CA MET A 23 0.69 7.63 -7.45
C MET A 23 1.92 7.68 -6.55
N GLN A 24 1.93 8.59 -5.58
CA GLN A 24 3.00 8.68 -4.58
C GLN A 24 3.00 7.44 -3.67
N ALA A 25 1.83 6.95 -3.24
CA ALA A 25 1.73 5.70 -2.48
C ALA A 25 2.36 4.53 -3.24
N ARG A 26 2.06 4.41 -4.54
CA ARG A 26 2.64 3.38 -5.42
C ARG A 26 4.14 3.51 -5.56
N GLN A 27 4.66 4.73 -5.67
CA GLN A 27 6.10 5.00 -5.70
C GLN A 27 6.78 4.54 -4.40
N PHE A 28 6.20 4.87 -3.26
CA PHE A 28 6.75 4.48 -1.96
C PHE A 28 6.76 2.97 -1.74
N VAL A 29 5.70 2.29 -2.16
CA VAL A 29 5.67 0.83 -2.19
C VAL A 29 6.74 0.29 -3.14
N GLY A 30 6.80 0.77 -4.38
CA GLY A 30 7.75 0.30 -5.39
C GLY A 30 9.22 0.42 -4.96
N HIS A 31 9.58 1.47 -4.23
CA HIS A 31 10.91 1.64 -3.66
C HIS A 31 11.14 0.90 -2.32
N ALA A 32 10.18 0.08 -1.88
CA ALA A 32 10.26 -0.70 -0.64
C ALA A 32 10.49 0.16 0.63
N HIS A 33 9.87 1.35 0.70
CA HIS A 33 9.92 2.20 1.90
C HIS A 33 9.16 1.61 3.10
N PHE A 34 8.33 0.60 2.87
CA PHE A 34 7.49 -0.02 3.89
C PHE A 34 7.81 -1.51 4.05
N THR A 35 7.72 -1.98 5.28
CA THR A 35 7.88 -3.39 5.67
C THR A 35 6.59 -3.89 6.28
N ILE A 36 6.10 -5.03 5.80
CA ILE A 36 4.92 -5.72 6.34
C ILE A 36 5.44 -6.93 7.12
N ASN A 37 5.15 -7.00 8.42
CA ASN A 37 5.53 -8.13 9.29
C ASN A 37 7.03 -8.52 9.20
N GLY A 38 7.91 -7.53 9.04
CA GLY A 38 9.36 -7.75 8.91
C GLY A 38 9.85 -8.04 7.48
N SER A 39 8.95 -8.23 6.51
CA SER A 39 9.29 -8.43 5.11
C SER A 39 9.12 -7.15 4.29
N LYS A 40 10.10 -6.82 3.45
CA LYS A 40 9.98 -5.71 2.49
C LYS A 40 8.99 -6.10 1.39
N VAL A 41 7.94 -5.31 1.22
CA VAL A 41 6.93 -5.52 0.17
C VAL A 41 6.95 -4.36 -0.80
N ASN A 42 7.21 -4.67 -2.07
CA ASN A 42 7.33 -3.70 -3.15
C ASN A 42 6.19 -3.76 -4.17
N ILE A 43 5.13 -4.51 -3.86
CA ILE A 43 3.98 -4.73 -4.76
C ILE A 43 2.81 -3.83 -4.32
N PRO A 44 2.43 -2.79 -5.10
CA PRO A 44 1.34 -1.88 -4.70
C PRO A 44 -0.03 -2.54 -4.70
N SER A 45 -0.22 -3.56 -5.55
CA SER A 45 -1.44 -4.37 -5.62
C SER A 45 -1.53 -5.45 -4.53
N TYR A 46 -0.60 -5.46 -3.58
CA TYR A 46 -0.63 -6.42 -2.48
C TYR A 46 -1.91 -6.24 -1.66
N SER A 47 -2.70 -7.31 -1.52
CA SER A 47 -3.92 -7.29 -0.72
C SER A 47 -3.56 -7.62 0.72
N LEU A 48 -3.70 -6.62 1.60
CA LEU A 48 -3.55 -6.82 3.03
C LEU A 48 -4.74 -7.64 3.53
N LYS A 49 -4.45 -8.82 4.07
CA LYS A 49 -5.43 -9.63 4.77
C LYS A 49 -5.50 -9.09 6.21
N VAL A 50 -6.60 -8.44 6.53
CA VAL A 50 -6.94 -7.99 7.89
C VAL A 50 -7.49 -9.18 8.67
#